data_AF-A0A1X6NB63-F1
#
_entry.id   AF-A0A1X6NB63-F1
#
_cell.length_a   1.000
_cell.length_b   1.000
_cell.length_c   1.000
_cell.angle_alpha   90.00
_cell.angle_beta   90.00
_cell.angle_gamma   90.00
#
_symmetry.space_group_name_H-M   'P 1'
#
loop_
_entity.id
_entity.type
_entity.pdbx_description
1 polymer ?
#
loop_
_entity_poly.entity_id
_entity_poly.type
_entity_poly.pdbx_seq_one_letter_code
_entity_poly.pdbx_strand_id
1 'polypeptide(L)'
;PPPIISNLQERVPDGIQAKHYFEYALLRKHGFVLDIEAANLYPDQIDVVYSYRRAPVKYSQWVHRSGVAFVQVLGASDGFLFLTNRLMAPGRIGTAIK
;
A
#
# COMPACT_ATOMS: atom_id res chain seq x y z
N PRO A 1 16.05 8.49 -1.82
CA PRO A 1 15.75 7.84 -0.52
C PRO A 1 15.03 8.84 0.39
N PRO A 2 14.14 8.38 1.30
CA PRO A 2 13.50 9.27 2.26
C PRO A 2 14.52 9.87 3.24
N PRO A 3 14.27 11.08 3.78
CA PRO A 3 15.15 11.69 4.77
C PRO A 3 15.10 10.91 6.09
N ILE A 4 16.24 10.77 6.76
CA ILE A 4 16.34 10.16 8.09
C ILE A 4 16.03 11.24 9.12
N ILE A 5 14.96 11.05 9.89
CA ILE A 5 14.57 11.94 10.98
C ILE A 5 14.65 11.18 12.29
N SER A 6 15.50 11.64 13.21
CA SER A 6 15.60 11.11 14.56
C SER A 6 14.26 11.21 15.29
N ASN A 7 13.89 10.14 16.00
CA ASN A 7 12.65 10.05 16.79
C ASN A 7 11.38 10.39 16.00
N LEU A 8 11.33 10.04 14.70
CA LEU A 8 10.17 10.31 13.86
C LEU A 8 8.87 9.74 14.47
N GLN A 9 8.95 8.57 15.11
CA GLN A 9 7.80 7.92 15.75
C GLN A 9 7.19 8.76 16.88
N GLU A 10 7.98 9.54 17.62
CA GLU A 10 7.50 10.43 18.69
C GLU A 10 6.83 11.70 18.14
N ARG A 11 7.09 12.02 16.86
CA ARG A 11 6.62 13.24 16.21
C ARG A 11 5.36 13.03 15.36
N VAL A 12 4.96 11.78 15.16
CA VAL A 12 3.74 11.44 14.44
C VAL A 12 2.61 11.17 15.43
N PRO A 13 1.35 11.54 15.09
CA PRO A 13 0.19 11.21 15.89
C PRO A 13 0.08 9.71 16.20
N ASP A 14 -0.54 9.39 17.33
CA ASP A 14 -0.82 8.01 17.71
C ASP A 14 -1.59 7.27 16.61
N GLY A 15 -1.18 6.01 16.38
CA GLY A 15 -1.72 5.18 15.30
C GLY A 15 -1.10 5.41 13.92
N ILE A 16 -0.21 6.40 13.76
CA ILE A 16 0.59 6.56 12.53
C ILE A 16 1.94 5.87 12.70
N GLN A 17 2.25 4.97 11.77
CA GLN A 17 3.53 4.28 11.72
C GLN A 17 4.61 5.10 11.01
N ALA A 18 5.78 5.23 11.64
CA ALA A 18 6.89 6.01 11.10
C ALA A 18 7.66 5.30 9.97
N LYS A 19 7.64 3.96 9.90
CA LYS A 19 8.51 3.15 9.02
C LYS A 19 8.40 3.50 7.53
N HIS A 20 7.19 3.81 7.05
CA HIS A 20 6.91 4.22 5.66
C HIS A 20 6.21 5.58 5.59
N TYR A 21 6.48 6.44 6.57
CA TYR A 21 5.73 7.68 6.75
C TYR A 21 5.74 8.58 5.50
N PHE A 22 6.92 8.78 4.91
CA PHE A 22 7.07 9.66 3.75
C PHE A 22 6.48 9.07 2.48
N GLU A 23 6.69 7.78 2.25
CA GLU A 23 6.10 7.04 1.14
C GLU A 23 4.57 7.12 1.21
N TYR A 24 4.00 6.92 2.39
CA TYR A 24 2.55 6.98 2.61
C TYR A 24 2.02 8.40 2.46
N ALA A 25 2.76 9.41 2.95
CA ALA A 25 2.39 10.80 2.77
C ALA A 25 2.36 11.18 1.27
N LEU A 26 3.32 10.70 0.48
CA LEU A 26 3.35 10.91 -0.96
C LEU A 26 2.16 10.25 -1.66
N LEU A 27 1.88 8.98 -1.34
CA LEU A 27 0.75 8.24 -1.89
C LEU A 27 -0.59 8.92 -1.58
N ARG A 28 -0.82 9.32 -0.33
CA ARG A 28 -2.01 10.09 0.06
C ARG A 28 -2.14 11.40 -0.71
N LYS A 29 -1.04 12.16 -0.85
CA LYS A 29 -1.01 13.41 -1.62
C LYS A 29 -1.40 13.21 -3.09
N HIS A 30 -1.06 12.06 -3.67
CA HIS A 30 -1.38 11.70 -5.05
C HIS A 30 -2.70 10.91 -5.19
N GLY A 31 -3.55 10.89 -4.16
CA GLY A 31 -4.89 10.30 -4.24
C GLY A 31 -4.92 8.78 -4.16
N PHE A 32 -3.85 8.15 -3.68
CA PHE A 32 -3.86 6.73 -3.32
C PHE A 32 -4.42 6.52 -1.92
N VAL A 33 -5.11 5.40 -1.74
CA VAL A 33 -5.68 4.93 -0.49
C VAL A 33 -5.07 3.56 -0.16
N LEU A 34 -4.82 3.30 1.11
CA LEU A 34 -4.32 2.01 1.57
C LEU A 34 -5.38 0.93 1.35
N ASP A 35 -5.01 -0.14 0.68
CA ASP A 35 -5.87 -1.31 0.43
C ASP A 35 -5.53 -2.43 1.41
N ILE A 36 -4.25 -2.82 1.46
CA ILE A 36 -3.76 -3.87 2.36
C ILE A 36 -2.44 -3.43 2.99
N GLU A 37 -2.32 -3.53 4.30
CA GLU A 37 -1.07 -3.28 5.04
C GLU A 37 -0.18 -4.54 5.05
N ALA A 38 1.14 -4.36 4.99
CA ALA A 38 2.08 -5.48 5.10
C ALA A 38 1.99 -6.14 6.48
N ALA A 39 2.08 -7.46 6.51
CA ALA A 39 1.88 -8.24 7.72
C ALA A 39 2.86 -7.86 8.86
N ASN A 40 4.10 -7.49 8.50
CA ASN A 40 5.13 -7.10 9.47
C ASN A 40 4.98 -5.67 10.02
N LEU A 41 3.90 -4.97 9.68
CA LEU A 41 3.59 -3.63 10.17
C LEU A 41 2.51 -3.65 11.26
N TYR A 42 1.82 -4.77 11.42
CA TYR A 42 0.95 -4.99 12.57
C TYR A 42 1.77 -5.34 13.82
N PRO A 43 1.30 -4.95 15.02
CA PRO A 43 1.83 -5.47 16.28
C PRO A 43 1.77 -7.00 16.34
N ASP A 44 2.75 -7.64 16.99
CA ASP A 44 2.85 -9.10 17.10
C ASP A 44 1.63 -9.77 17.78
N GLN A 45 0.81 -8.98 18.48
CA GLN A 45 -0.41 -9.44 19.14
C GLN A 45 -1.61 -9.55 18.19
N ILE A 46 -1.48 -9.05 16.97
CA ILE A 46 -2.55 -9.00 15.98
C ILE A 46 -2.24 -9.99 14.85
N ASP A 47 -3.07 -11.04 14.74
CA ASP A 47 -3.04 -11.94 13.60
C ASP A 47 -4.03 -11.48 12.53
N VAL A 48 -3.54 -11.27 11.30
CA VAL A 48 -4.31 -10.73 10.19
C VAL A 48 -4.53 -11.82 9.15
N VAL A 49 -5.77 -12.29 9.05
CA VAL A 49 -6.17 -13.35 8.13
C VAL A 49 -7.16 -12.81 7.10
N TYR A 50 -6.84 -12.99 5.82
CA TYR A 50 -7.73 -12.66 4.70
C TYR A 50 -8.32 -13.96 4.14
N SER A 51 -9.65 -14.09 4.14
CA SER A 51 -10.35 -15.29 3.64
C SER A 51 -10.03 -15.66 2.19
N TYR A 52 -9.61 -14.66 1.39
CA TYR A 52 -9.33 -14.80 -0.03
C TYR A 52 -7.82 -14.91 -0.35
N ARG A 53 -6.92 -14.93 0.65
CA ARG A 53 -5.48 -15.13 0.46
C ARG A 53 -4.95 -16.24 1.37
N ARG A 54 -3.97 -16.98 0.84
CA ARG A 54 -3.31 -18.08 1.58
C ARG A 54 -2.01 -17.66 2.27
N ALA A 55 -1.43 -16.52 1.91
CA ALA A 55 -0.13 -16.08 2.42
C ALA A 55 -0.18 -14.63 2.90
N PRO A 56 0.61 -14.28 3.94
CA PRO A 56 0.74 -12.91 4.43
C PRO A 56 1.24 -11.98 3.32
N VAL A 57 0.77 -10.72 3.36
CA VAL A 57 1.19 -9.71 2.38
C VAL A 57 2.54 -9.11 2.82
N LYS A 58 3.53 -9.22 1.93
CA LYS A 58 4.91 -8.76 2.21
C LYS A 58 5.06 -7.23 2.17
N TYR A 59 4.35 -6.57 1.26
CA TYR A 59 4.46 -5.14 1.00
C TYR A 59 3.08 -4.50 1.01
N SER A 60 2.95 -3.35 1.66
CA SER A 60 1.67 -2.65 1.73
C SER A 60 1.23 -2.20 0.35
N GLN A 61 0.00 -2.55 0.00
CA GLN A 61 -0.63 -2.27 -1.27
C GLN A 61 -1.58 -1.09 -1.14
N TRP A 62 -1.48 -0.19 -2.12
CA TRP A 62 -2.27 1.01 -2.24
C TRP A 62 -2.99 1.01 -3.58
N VAL A 63 -4.18 1.60 -3.61
CA VAL A 63 -4.99 1.76 -4.82
C VAL A 63 -5.28 3.24 -5.05
N HIS A 64 -5.12 3.73 -6.28
CA HIS A 64 -5.53 5.09 -6.61
C HIS A 64 -7.05 5.18 -6.52
N ARG A 65 -7.60 6.28 -6.01
CA ARG A 65 -9.05 6.48 -5.83
C ARG A 65 -9.89 6.29 -7.10
N SER A 66 -9.30 6.37 -8.29
CA SER A 66 -10.00 6.07 -9.55
C SER A 66 -10.07 4.57 -9.89
N GLY A 67 -9.41 3.70 -9.12
CA GLY A 67 -9.33 2.25 -9.34
C GLY A 67 -8.33 1.83 -10.43
N VAL A 68 -7.69 2.77 -11.14
CA VAL A 68 -6.91 2.45 -12.35
C VAL A 68 -5.49 1.96 -12.08
N ALA A 69 -4.96 2.17 -10.88
CA ALA A 69 -3.57 1.88 -10.56
C ALA A 69 -3.41 1.38 -9.13
N PHE A 70 -2.48 0.46 -8.95
CA PHE A 70 -2.02 -0.04 -7.67
C PHE A 70 -0.54 0.30 -7.48
N VAL A 71 -0.15 0.50 -6.23
CA VAL A 71 1.23 0.70 -5.83
C VAL A 71 1.57 -0.22 -4.66
N GLN A 72 2.76 -0.81 -4.65
CA GLN A 72 3.31 -1.46 -3.47
C GLN A 72 4.53 -0.71 -2.97
N VAL A 73 4.63 -0.55 -1.64
CA VAL A 73 5.73 0.14 -0.99
C VAL A 73 6.80 -0.88 -0.59
N LEU A 74 7.96 -0.80 -1.23
CA LEU A 74 9.12 -1.65 -0.91
C LEU A 74 9.90 -1.10 0.29
N GLY A 75 9.90 0.23 0.44
CA GLY A 75 10.57 0.97 1.49
C GLY A 75 12.01 1.37 1.17
N ALA A 76 12.57 2.25 2.00
CA ALA A 76 13.97 2.68 1.95
C ALA A 76 14.40 3.21 0.57
N SER A 77 15.42 2.60 -0.05
CA SER A 77 15.96 2.99 -1.37
C SER A 77 15.21 2.38 -2.53
N ASP A 78 14.42 1.32 -2.31
CA ASP A 78 13.83 0.51 -3.37
C ASP A 78 12.54 1.14 -3.94
N GLY A 79 11.93 2.07 -3.20
CA GLY A 79 10.83 2.89 -3.66
C GLY A 79 9.51 2.12 -3.80
N PHE A 80 8.94 2.16 -5.02
CA PHE A 80 7.57 1.73 -5.29
C PHE A 80 7.50 0.78 -6.48
N LEU A 81 6.66 -0.26 -6.39
CA LEU A 81 6.21 -1.03 -7.55
C LEU A 81 4.87 -0.48 -8.02
N PHE A 82 4.78 -0.12 -9.30
CA PHE A 82 3.55 0.38 -9.93
C PHE A 82 2.91 -0.69 -10.81
N LEU A 83 1.59 -0.83 -10.72
CA LEU A 83 0.80 -1.80 -11.47
C LEU A 83 -0.47 -1.12 -11.99
N THR A 84 -0.75 -1.24 -13.28
CA THR A 84 -2.02 -0.78 -13.85
C THR A 84 -3.11 -1.81 -13.59
N ASN A 85 -4.31 -1.35 -13.21
CA ASN A 85 -5.46 -2.22 -13.08
C ASN A 85 -5.93 -2.69 -14.46
N ARG A 86 -5.56 -3.92 -14.82
CA ARG A 86 -5.91 -4.54 -16.12
C ARG A 86 -7.40 -4.82 -16.28
N LEU A 87 -8.18 -4.79 -15.20
CA LEU A 87 -9.65 -4.93 -15.26
C LEU A 87 -10.31 -3.67 -15.82
N MET A 88 -9.67 -2.50 -15.74
CA MET A 88 -10.19 -1.25 -16.29
C MET A 88 -9.80 -1.01 -17.75
N ALA A 89 -9.05 -1.93 -18.37
CA ALA A 89 -8.68 -1.80 -19.77
C ALA A 89 -9.92 -1.97 -20.69
N PRO A 90 -10.14 -1.08 -21.68
CA PRO A 90 -11.35 -1.07 -22.53
C PRO A 90 -11.68 -2.38 -23.27
N GLY A 91 -10.75 -3.34 -23.34
CA GLY A 91 -10.93 -4.60 -24.05
C GLY A 91 -11.38 -5.81 -23.21
N ARG A 92 -11.51 -5.70 -21.87
CA ARG A 92 -11.85 -6.87 -21.01
C ARG A 92 -13.22 -6.77 -20.33
N ILE A 93 -13.84 -5.60 -20.33
CA ILE A 93 -15.17 -5.39 -19.73
C ILE A 93 -16.29 -5.95 -20.66
N GLY A 94 -15.99 -6.21 -21.95
CA GLY A 94 -16.99 -6.60 -22.96
C GLY A 94 -16.99 -8.08 -23.41
N THR A 95 -16.19 -8.98 -22.82
CA THR A 95 -16.12 -10.39 -23.26
C THR A 95 -16.57 -11.41 -22.22
N ALA A 96 -16.93 -10.98 -21.02
CA ALA A 96 -17.48 -11.86 -19.97
C ALA A 96 -19.02 -11.99 -20.00
N ILE A 97 -19.68 -11.36 -20.97
CA ILE A 97 -21.10 -11.58 -21.26
C ILE A 97 -21.21 -12.14 -22.68
N LYS A 98 -20.98 -13.44 -22.81
CA LYS A 98 -21.51 -14.23 -23.92
C LYS A 98 -21.70 -15.67 -23.49
#